data_AF-A0ABD3YA58-F1
#
_entry.id   AF-A0ABD3YA58-F1
#
_cell.length_a   1.000
_cell.length_b   1.000
_cell.length_c   1.000
_cell.angle_alpha   90.00
_cell.angle_beta   90.00
_cell.angle_gamma   90.00
#
_symmetry.space_group_name_H-M   'P 1'
#
loop_
_entity.id
_entity.type
_entity.pdbx_description
1 polymer ?
#
loop_
_entity_poly.entity_id
_entity_poly.type
_entity_poly.pdbx_seq_one_letter_code
_entity_poly.pdbx_strand_id
1 'polypeptide(L)'
;MHGLIRYTVELCPEVKGQLMLNGKPVANQLIQRGLTLEDKEIDEAYTDELGFYSFSAKSIKSRKPGSIFYDPMIRVVIVTHFESYQHTLWFGFQLALKTPIGLQKS
;
A
#
# COMPACT_ATOMS: atom_id res chain seq x y z
N MET A 1 17.48 -12.11 26.81
CA MET A 1 16.40 -11.14 26.51
C MET A 1 16.24 -11.06 24.99
N HIS A 2 15.39 -11.90 24.38
CA HIS A 2 15.11 -11.87 22.93
C HIS A 2 13.67 -11.43 22.67
N GLY A 3 13.29 -10.27 23.19
CA GLY A 3 11.97 -9.72 22.92
C GLY A 3 12.03 -8.24 23.05
N LEU A 4 11.94 -7.52 21.91
CA LEU A 4 11.30 -6.20 21.77
C LEU A 4 11.64 -5.45 20.48
N ILE A 5 12.56 -5.91 19.62
CA ILE A 5 12.88 -5.16 18.39
C ILE A 5 11.70 -5.20 17.42
N ARG A 6 11.17 -4.01 17.10
CA ARG A 6 10.21 -3.77 16.03
C ARG A 6 10.88 -2.93 14.95
N TYR A 7 10.80 -3.39 13.73
CA TYR A 7 11.31 -2.72 12.54
C TYR A 7 10.20 -1.84 11.97
N THR A 8 10.58 -0.68 11.44
CA THR A 8 9.68 0.06 10.53
C THR A 8 9.66 -0.67 9.20
N VAL A 9 8.47 -1.04 8.73
CA VAL A 9 8.27 -1.59 7.39
C VAL A 9 7.49 -0.56 6.59
N GLU A 10 8.11 -0.05 5.54
CA GLU A 10 7.48 0.82 4.55
C GLU A 10 6.56 -0.04 3.68
N LEU A 11 5.24 0.18 3.74
CA LEU A 11 4.25 -0.60 2.98
C LEU A 11 3.99 0.00 1.60
N CYS A 12 3.94 1.33 1.50
CA CYS A 12 3.67 2.02 0.26
C CYS A 12 4.12 3.48 0.36
N PRO A 13 4.79 4.05 -0.66
CA PRO A 13 5.01 5.49 -0.72
C PRO A 13 3.69 6.26 -0.88
N GLU A 14 3.78 7.59 -0.95
CA GLU A 14 2.65 8.42 -1.38
C GLU A 14 2.17 7.95 -2.76
N VAL A 15 0.86 7.85 -2.93
CA VAL A 15 0.23 7.53 -4.22
C VAL A 15 -0.69 8.69 -4.58
N LYS A 16 -0.50 9.24 -5.77
CA LYS A 16 -1.38 10.23 -6.39
C LYS A 16 -1.92 9.67 -7.69
N GLY A 17 -3.21 9.85 -7.93
CA GLY A 17 -3.84 9.39 -9.15
C GLY A 17 -5.01 10.27 -9.55
N GLN A 18 -5.52 10.03 -10.77
CA GLN A 18 -6.69 10.70 -11.31
C GLN A 18 -7.62 9.66 -11.91
N LEU A 19 -8.89 9.67 -11.51
CA LEU A 19 -9.90 8.80 -12.05
C LEU A 19 -10.65 9.49 -13.20
N MET A 20 -10.59 8.85 -14.37
CA MET A 20 -11.23 9.33 -15.58
C MET A 20 -12.16 8.25 -16.14
N LEU A 21 -13.33 8.65 -16.62
CA LEU A 21 -14.24 7.81 -17.39
C LEU A 21 -14.49 8.46 -18.74
N ASN A 22 -14.10 7.78 -19.82
CA ASN A 22 -14.25 8.29 -21.19
C ASN A 22 -13.68 9.72 -21.38
N GLY A 23 -12.53 9.99 -20.76
CA GLY A 23 -11.86 11.29 -20.83
C GLY A 23 -12.46 12.38 -19.95
N LYS A 24 -13.47 12.07 -19.11
CA LYS A 24 -14.04 13.01 -18.14
C LYS A 24 -13.64 12.64 -16.71
N PRO A 25 -13.35 13.63 -15.84
CA PRO A 25 -13.04 13.36 -14.43
C PRO A 25 -14.26 12.79 -13.71
N VAL A 26 -14.02 11.83 -12.82
CA VAL A 26 -15.05 11.26 -11.96
C VAL A 26 -14.88 11.83 -10.55
N ALA A 27 -15.77 12.73 -10.16
CA ALA A 27 -15.75 13.39 -8.86
C ALA A 27 -16.48 12.58 -7.78
N ASN A 28 -16.10 12.79 -6.51
CA ASN A 28 -16.73 12.19 -5.33
C ASN A 28 -16.81 10.64 -5.39
N GLN A 29 -15.85 10.01 -6.06
CA GLN A 29 -15.75 8.56 -6.14
C GLN A 29 -14.83 8.04 -5.04
N LEU A 30 -15.32 7.06 -4.27
CA LEU A 30 -14.52 6.36 -3.27
C LEU A 30 -13.45 5.49 -3.96
N ILE A 31 -12.21 5.73 -3.59
CA ILE A 31 -11.04 4.94 -3.94
C ILE A 31 -10.53 4.27 -2.67
N GLN A 32 -10.28 2.97 -2.71
CA GLN A 32 -9.76 2.20 -1.59
C GLN A 32 -8.38 1.64 -1.93
N ARG A 33 -7.40 1.85 -1.05
CA ARG A 33 -6.07 1.23 -1.12
C ARG A 33 -5.96 0.15 -0.05
N GLY A 34 -5.81 -1.10 -0.48
CA GLY A 34 -5.43 -2.22 0.36
C GLY A 34 -3.92 -2.43 0.36
N LEU A 35 -3.31 -2.49 1.54
CA LEU A 35 -1.91 -2.84 1.75
C LEU A 35 -1.83 -4.12 2.57
N THR A 36 -1.03 -5.08 2.15
CA THR A 36 -0.93 -6.37 2.83
C THR A 36 0.52 -6.78 2.96
N LEU A 37 1.00 -6.82 4.20
CA LEU A 37 2.22 -7.54 4.58
C LEU A 37 1.84 -8.89 5.20
N GLU A 38 0.94 -8.87 6.19
CA GLU A 38 0.32 -10.05 6.80
C GLU A 38 -1.15 -9.76 7.05
N ASP A 39 -1.40 -8.74 7.87
CA ASP A 39 -2.71 -8.14 8.04
C ASP A 39 -2.97 -7.13 6.91
N LYS A 40 -4.25 -6.98 6.58
CA LYS A 40 -4.71 -6.03 5.58
C LYS A 40 -4.95 -4.67 6.23
N GLU A 41 -4.23 -3.66 5.78
CA GLU A 41 -4.50 -2.26 6.04
C GLU A 41 -5.34 -1.69 4.89
N ILE A 42 -6.35 -0.88 5.19
CA ILE A 42 -7.20 -0.22 4.19
C ILE A 42 -7.17 1.28 4.44
N ASP A 43 -6.84 2.04 3.39
CA ASP A 43 -6.99 3.48 3.36
C ASP A 43 -8.06 3.86 2.32
N GLU A 44 -8.76 4.97 2.56
CA GLU A 44 -9.82 5.47 1.70
C GLU A 44 -9.57 6.93 1.32
N ALA A 45 -9.89 7.28 0.08
CA ALA A 45 -9.86 8.63 -0.42
C ALA A 45 -11.01 8.86 -1.39
N TYR A 46 -11.60 10.05 -1.36
CA TYR A 46 -12.57 10.47 -2.37
C TYR A 46 -11.86 11.29 -3.44
N THR A 47 -12.29 11.14 -4.69
CA THR A 47 -11.81 12.00 -5.77
C THR A 47 -12.39 13.42 -5.66
N ASP A 48 -11.58 14.43 -5.98
CA ASP A 48 -12.03 15.82 -6.09
C ASP A 48 -12.82 16.08 -7.39
N GLU A 49 -13.23 17.34 -7.63
CA GLU A 49 -13.98 17.72 -8.84
C GLU A 49 -13.22 17.48 -10.16
N LEU A 50 -11.89 17.38 -10.09
CA LEU A 50 -11.01 17.09 -11.22
C LEU A 50 -10.64 15.60 -11.29
N GLY A 51 -11.23 14.76 -10.43
CA GLY A 51 -11.01 13.32 -10.38
C GLY A 51 -9.74 12.91 -9.64
N PHE A 52 -9.01 13.82 -9.00
CA PHE A 52 -7.77 13.48 -8.32
C PHE A 52 -8.02 12.85 -6.95
N TYR A 53 -7.20 11.86 -6.61
CA TYR A 53 -7.14 11.26 -5.29
C TYR A 53 -5.68 11.13 -4.83
N SER A 54 -5.48 11.06 -3.52
CA SER A 54 -4.15 10.81 -2.96
C SER A 54 -4.22 9.97 -1.70
N PHE A 55 -3.19 9.15 -1.51
CA PHE A 55 -2.92 8.43 -0.29
C PHE A 55 -1.55 8.81 0.22
N SER A 56 -1.44 9.13 1.51
CA SER A 56 -0.14 9.36 2.15
C SER A 56 0.73 8.09 2.13
N ALA A 57 2.04 8.26 2.29
CA ALA A 57 2.92 7.12 2.55
C ALA A 57 2.47 6.37 3.82
N LYS A 58 2.62 5.05 3.83
CA LYS A 58 2.22 4.19 4.95
C LYS A 58 3.36 3.28 5.37
N SER A 59 3.65 3.27 6.65
CA SER A 59 4.62 2.37 7.29
C SER A 59 4.03 1.81 8.57
N ILE A 60 4.44 0.59 8.95
CA ILE A 60 4.00 -0.07 10.18
C ILE A 60 5.19 -0.52 11.03
N LYS A 61 4.95 -0.80 12.31
CA LYS A 61 5.93 -1.43 13.20
C LYS A 61 5.71 -2.93 13.25
N SER A 62 6.64 -3.71 12.71
CA SER A 62 6.55 -5.17 12.68
C SER A 62 7.77 -5.84 13.28
N ARG A 63 7.56 -7.00 13.91
CA ARG A 63 8.67 -7.86 14.38
C ARG A 63 9.16 -8.82 13.30
N LYS A 64 8.39 -8.98 12.22
CA LYS A 64 8.60 -10.01 11.20
C LYS A 64 9.93 -9.91 10.47
N PRO A 65 10.48 -8.72 10.16
CA PRO A 65 11.82 -8.64 9.59
C PRO A 65 12.93 -9.29 10.43
N GLY A 66 12.71 -9.52 11.73
CA GLY A 66 13.65 -10.27 12.58
C GLY A 66 13.47 -11.80 12.56
N SER A 67 12.48 -12.33 11.83
CA SER A 67 12.23 -13.77 11.70
C SER A 67 13.00 -14.36 10.51
N ILE A 68 13.60 -15.53 10.71
CA ILE A 68 14.26 -16.29 9.62
C ILE A 68 13.27 -16.88 8.59
N PHE A 69 11.98 -16.91 8.92
CA PHE A 69 10.90 -17.37 8.03
C PHE A 69 10.16 -16.20 7.36
N TYR A 70 10.71 -14.98 7.45
CA TYR A 70 10.07 -13.81 6.89
C TYR A 70 10.21 -13.78 5.37
N ASP A 71 9.07 -13.84 4.67
CA ASP A 71 8.98 -13.53 3.25
C ASP A 71 8.48 -12.08 3.10
N PRO A 72 9.36 -11.15 2.67
CA PRO A 72 9.01 -9.74 2.58
C PRO A 72 8.29 -9.44 1.27
N MET A 73 7.06 -9.93 1.12
CA MET A 73 6.17 -9.53 0.04
C MET A 73 5.11 -8.57 0.59
N ILE A 74 5.16 -7.31 0.15
CA ILE A 74 4.08 -6.37 0.40
C ILE A 74 3.22 -6.30 -0.86
N ARG A 75 1.91 -6.52 -0.72
CA ARG A 75 0.93 -6.35 -1.79
C ARG A 75 0.24 -5.00 -1.65
N VAL A 76 0.07 -4.31 -2.77
CA VAL A 76 -0.69 -3.07 -2.90
C VAL A 76 -1.80 -3.27 -3.92
N VAL A 77 -3.03 -2.96 -3.55
CA VAL A 77 -4.19 -2.98 -4.45
C VAL A 77 -4.95 -1.68 -4.28
N ILE A 78 -5.20 -0.96 -5.38
CA ILE A 78 -6.10 0.19 -5.39
C ILE A 78 -7.32 -0.16 -6.23
N VAL A 79 -8.50 0.01 -5.63
CA VAL A 79 -9.78 -0.30 -6.26
C VAL A 79 -10.75 0.86 -6.15
N THR A 80 -11.75 0.86 -7.01
CA THR A 80 -12.95 1.68 -6.89
C THR A 80 -14.17 0.80 -7.10
N HIS A 81 -15.29 1.15 -6.47
CA HIS A 81 -16.59 0.52 -6.71
C HIS A 81 -17.42 1.50 -7.54
N PHE A 82 -17.66 1.16 -8.80
CA PHE A 82 -18.37 2.00 -9.77
C PHE A 82 -19.47 1.17 -10.43
N GLU A 83 -20.69 1.71 -10.52
CA GLU A 83 -21.85 1.05 -11.16
C GLU A 83 -22.08 -0.42 -10.71
N SER A 84 -21.90 -0.70 -9.42
CA SER A 84 -22.02 -2.03 -8.79
C SER A 84 -20.88 -3.03 -9.10
N TYR A 85 -19.83 -2.59 -9.79
CA TYR A 85 -18.65 -3.40 -10.06
C TYR A 85 -17.42 -2.86 -9.34
N GLN A 86 -16.57 -3.77 -8.87
CA GLN A 86 -15.24 -3.40 -8.39
C GLN A 86 -14.27 -3.35 -9.56
N HIS A 87 -13.60 -2.22 -9.73
CA HIS A 87 -12.55 -2.02 -10.71
C HIS A 87 -11.19 -1.91 -10.02
N THR A 88 -10.22 -2.72 -10.47
CA THR A 88 -8.82 -2.58 -10.04
C THR A 88 -8.17 -1.45 -10.83
N LEU A 89 -7.76 -0.40 -10.13
CA LEU A 89 -7.04 0.74 -10.71
C LEU A 89 -5.53 0.49 -10.71
N TRP A 90 -5.02 -0.15 -9.67
CA TRP A 90 -3.61 -0.52 -9.57
C TRP A 90 -3.42 -1.80 -8.76
N PHE A 91 -2.51 -2.66 -9.20
CA PHE A 91 -2.09 -3.86 -8.50
C PHE A 91 -0.58 -3.99 -8.58
N GLY A 92 0.07 -4.11 -7.43
CA GLY A 92 1.53 -4.19 -7.35
C GLY A 92 2.00 -5.01 -6.15
N PHE A 93 3.25 -5.44 -6.23
CA PHE A 93 3.95 -6.08 -5.12
C PHE A 93 5.35 -5.51 -4.97
N GLN A 94 5.77 -5.28 -3.73
CA GLN A 94 7.17 -5.06 -3.39
C GLN A 94 7.71 -6.38 -2.83
N LEU A 95 8.51 -7.06 -3.64
CA LEU A 95 9.43 -8.05 -3.11
C LEU A 95 10.57 -7.27 -2.47
N ALA A 96 10.97 -7.59 -1.24
CA ALA A 96 12.19 -6.96 -0.76
C ALA A 96 13.32 -7.31 -1.74
N LEU A 97 14.03 -6.26 -2.15
CA LEU A 97 15.41 -6.43 -2.59
C LEU A 97 16.11 -7.17 -1.46
N LYS A 98 16.74 -8.33 -1.74
CA LYS A 98 17.55 -9.05 -0.76
C LYS A 98 18.41 -8.00 -0.05
N THR A 99 18.22 -7.81 1.26
CA THR A 99 19.01 -6.86 2.02
C THR A 99 20.48 -7.20 1.77
N PRO A 100 21.29 -6.27 1.25
CA PRO A 100 22.72 -6.53 1.10
C PRO A 100 23.26 -6.94 2.47
N ILE A 101 24.08 -7.99 2.49
CA ILE A 101 24.60 -8.67 3.69
C ILE A 101 25.24 -7.68 4.70
N GLY A 102 25.59 -6.45 4.28
CA GLY A 102 26.25 -5.42 5.09
C GLY A 102 25.39 -4.57 6.03
N LEU A 103 24.06 -4.72 6.10
CA LEU A 103 23.22 -3.96 7.06
C LEU A 103 22.83 -4.77 8.32
N GLN A 104 23.40 -5.97 8.50
CA GLN A 104 23.31 -6.70 9.77
C GLN A 104 24.45 -6.28 10.71
N LYS A 105 24.31 -5.14 11.39
CA LYS A 105 24.83 -4.88 12.76
C LYS A 105 24.79 -3.38 13.11
N SER A 106 24.08 -3.07 14.19
CA SER A 106 24.56 -2.28 15.32
C SER A 106 23.76 -2.68 16.56
#